data_AF-A0A2E6PBI7-F1
#
_entry.id   AF-A0A2E6PBI7-F1
#
_cell.length_a   1.000
_cell.length_b   1.000
_cell.length_c   1.000
_cell.angle_alpha   90.00
_cell.angle_beta   90.00
_cell.angle_gamma   90.00
#
_symmetry.space_group_name_H-M   'P 1'
#
loop_
_entity.id
_entity.type
_entity.pdbx_description
1 polymer ?
#
loop_
_entity_poly.entity_id
_entity_poly.type
_entity_poly.pdbx_seq_one_letter_code
_entity_poly.pdbx_strand_id
1 'polypeptide(L)'
;MTLLITSAAYSQPDFISIFGLLPPAFLPVANKRLYEQQSETLTTLDCPKLLSIPENFEVGLLDLQKLERLGLELVKIPVGLPLGQSIAVAIKKFIGLDGDLRILHGDTLLLKFPMDMLDIVSIGETNEYYSWAKYDLTENKTPIFTDGLLSGSAENSPFGKRLVLSGYFSFSQTQEFLDSLEKSNYNFIESLNIYSRTIALEPIQEGEWLDFGHLDQYYRSRSQLTTERKFNKLSISRRTVKKSSSIKYKIIAEAEWYENLPMELQIYTPKLLGKFSNSDISGYETEYLYLTPLSDLATFGRLPNYVWQRIFQCCDDFLLTAKKFKPEQELKNLDQLFLSKTQERLLVFGKESGIDLSRSWRLGDNQIPSI
;
A
#
# COMPACT_ATOMS: atom_id res chain seq x y z
N MET A 1 -10.42 -11.64 22.53
CA MET A 1 -10.13 -10.64 21.50
C MET A 1 -8.84 -10.93 20.79
N THR A 2 -8.92 -11.23 19.50
CA THR A 2 -7.75 -11.38 18.61
C THR A 2 -8.05 -10.76 17.26
N LEU A 3 -7.06 -10.10 16.65
CA LEU A 3 -7.15 -9.61 15.28
C LEU A 3 -6.29 -10.47 14.35
N LEU A 4 -6.84 -10.87 13.21
CA LEU A 4 -6.14 -11.60 12.16
C LEU A 4 -6.10 -10.78 10.87
N ILE A 5 -4.89 -10.41 10.41
CA ILE A 5 -4.66 -9.90 9.08
C ILE A 5 -4.50 -11.09 8.12
N THR A 6 -5.41 -11.24 7.16
CA THR A 6 -5.41 -12.40 6.25
C THR A 6 -4.56 -12.13 5.02
N SER A 7 -3.37 -12.73 4.97
CA SER A 7 -2.42 -12.60 3.86
C SER A 7 -1.76 -13.95 3.50
N ALA A 8 -2.47 -15.07 3.71
CA ALA A 8 -1.96 -16.43 3.52
C ALA A 8 -1.84 -16.89 2.05
N ALA A 9 -2.35 -16.12 1.09
CA ALA A 9 -2.21 -16.38 -0.34
C ALA A 9 -1.21 -15.40 -0.97
N TYR A 10 -0.63 -15.76 -2.11
CA TYR A 10 0.11 -14.82 -2.94
C TYR A 10 -0.84 -13.88 -3.68
N SER A 11 -0.41 -12.65 -3.95
CA SER A 11 -1.16 -11.67 -4.72
C SER A 11 -1.48 -12.15 -6.15
N GLN A 12 -2.45 -11.50 -6.79
CA GLN A 12 -2.94 -11.84 -8.13
C GLN A 12 -1.83 -11.78 -9.21
N PRO A 13 -1.99 -12.47 -10.36
CA PRO A 13 -0.98 -12.53 -11.42
C PRO A 13 -0.40 -11.18 -11.86
N ASP A 14 -1.24 -10.14 -11.91
CA ASP A 14 -0.81 -8.78 -12.26
C ASP A 14 0.24 -8.24 -11.28
N PHE A 15 0.05 -8.46 -9.97
CA PHE A 15 1.04 -8.09 -8.96
C PHE A 15 2.29 -8.95 -9.04
N ILE A 16 2.14 -10.26 -9.27
CA ILE A 16 3.28 -11.17 -9.44
C ILE A 16 4.17 -10.71 -10.59
N SER A 17 3.58 -10.21 -11.68
CA SER A 17 4.34 -9.71 -12.83
C SER A 17 5.18 -8.47 -12.52
N ILE A 18 4.79 -7.67 -11.53
CA ILE A 18 5.47 -6.42 -11.14
C ILE A 18 6.42 -6.64 -9.97
N PHE A 19 5.98 -7.35 -8.94
CA PHE A 19 6.68 -7.46 -7.66
C PHE A 19 7.23 -8.86 -7.38
N GLY A 20 6.89 -9.87 -8.17
CA GLY A 20 7.14 -11.27 -7.85
C GLY A 20 6.17 -11.82 -6.81
N LEU A 21 6.49 -13.01 -6.27
CA LEU A 21 5.65 -13.71 -5.30
C LEU A 21 5.66 -13.02 -3.93
N LEU A 22 4.75 -12.07 -3.75
CA LEU A 22 4.48 -11.41 -2.48
C LEU A 22 3.06 -11.73 -1.99
N PRO A 23 2.88 -11.95 -0.68
CA PRO A 23 1.56 -11.90 -0.06
C PRO A 23 1.02 -10.45 -0.01
N PRO A 24 -0.32 -10.27 -0.01
CA PRO A 24 -0.96 -8.94 -0.01
C PRO A 24 -0.42 -7.94 1.02
N ALA A 25 -0.26 -8.33 2.28
CA ALA A 25 0.20 -7.43 3.34
C ALA A 25 1.69 -7.01 3.16
N PHE A 26 2.43 -7.71 2.30
CA PHE A 26 3.82 -7.39 1.96
C PHE A 26 3.93 -6.53 0.69
N LEU A 27 2.83 -6.14 0.05
CA LEU A 27 2.89 -5.21 -1.07
C LEU A 27 3.50 -3.87 -0.63
N PRO A 28 4.38 -3.27 -1.46
CA PRO A 28 5.02 -2.00 -1.12
C PRO A 28 4.03 -0.85 -1.29
N VAL A 29 3.93 0.01 -0.29
CA VAL A 29 3.06 1.17 -0.26
C VAL A 29 3.79 2.32 0.43
N ALA A 30 4.00 3.43 -0.28
CA ALA A 30 4.61 4.65 0.26
C ALA A 30 5.97 4.42 0.96
N ASN A 31 6.89 3.69 0.31
CA ASN A 31 8.20 3.28 0.86
C ASN A 31 8.15 2.39 2.12
N LYS A 32 7.00 1.77 2.41
CA LYS A 32 6.79 0.81 3.50
C LYS A 32 6.13 -0.45 2.96
N ARG A 33 6.02 -1.50 3.76
CA ARG A 33 5.09 -2.61 3.51
C ARG A 33 3.68 -2.22 3.93
N LEU A 34 2.67 -2.80 3.30
CA LEU A 34 1.27 -2.53 3.65
C LEU A 34 0.93 -2.88 5.11
N TYR A 35 1.50 -3.96 5.66
CA TYR A 35 1.33 -4.31 7.08
C TYR A 35 1.75 -3.20 8.05
N GLU A 36 2.70 -2.34 7.66
CA GLU A 36 3.12 -1.21 8.50
C GLU A 36 2.03 -0.14 8.55
N GLN A 37 1.43 0.17 7.39
CA GLN A 37 0.32 1.11 7.30
C GLN A 37 -0.90 0.59 8.06
N GLN A 38 -1.19 -0.71 7.92
CA GLN A 38 -2.25 -1.37 8.69
C GLN A 38 -1.97 -1.29 10.19
N SER A 39 -0.73 -1.54 10.63
CA SER A 39 -0.38 -1.48 12.06
C SER A 39 -0.64 -0.10 12.69
N GLU A 40 -0.42 0.99 11.94
CA GLU A 40 -0.68 2.36 12.39
C GLU A 40 -2.18 2.59 12.70
N THR A 41 -3.09 1.96 11.94
CA THR A 41 -4.55 2.07 12.16
C THR A 41 -5.08 1.15 13.25
N LEU A 42 -4.30 0.14 13.64
CA LEU A 42 -4.67 -0.86 14.66
C LEU A 42 -4.14 -0.51 16.06
N THR A 43 -3.51 0.66 16.22
CA THR A 43 -2.90 1.10 17.50
C THR A 43 -3.91 1.26 18.64
N THR A 44 -5.19 1.48 18.34
CA THR A 44 -6.26 1.60 19.33
C THR A 44 -6.74 0.26 19.87
N LEU A 45 -6.41 -0.85 19.22
CA LEU A 45 -6.82 -2.18 19.65
C LEU A 45 -5.77 -2.81 20.57
N ASP A 46 -6.13 -2.96 21.84
CA ASP A 46 -5.32 -3.68 22.82
C ASP A 46 -5.63 -5.19 22.78
N CYS A 47 -5.13 -5.86 21.76
CA CYS A 47 -5.27 -7.30 21.58
C CYS A 47 -4.08 -7.91 20.80
N PRO A 48 -3.90 -9.25 20.88
CA PRO A 48 -3.01 -9.98 19.98
C PRO A 48 -3.37 -9.73 18.52
N LYS A 49 -2.35 -9.46 17.70
CA LYS A 49 -2.47 -9.18 16.27
C LYS A 49 -1.66 -10.21 15.50
N LEU A 50 -2.36 -11.06 14.76
CA LEU A 50 -1.77 -12.11 13.94
C LEU A 50 -1.76 -11.66 12.48
N LEU A 51 -0.69 -11.99 11.75
CA LEU A 51 -0.59 -11.82 10.30
C LEU A 51 -0.37 -13.18 9.66
N SER A 52 -1.34 -13.65 8.88
CA SER A 52 -1.18 -14.91 8.16
C SER A 52 -0.35 -14.75 6.90
N ILE A 53 0.53 -15.71 6.64
CA ILE A 53 1.38 -15.78 5.45
C ILE A 53 1.37 -17.19 4.86
N PRO A 54 1.65 -17.36 3.55
CA PRO A 54 1.86 -18.69 2.98
C PRO A 54 3.00 -19.40 3.71
N GLU A 55 2.85 -20.69 4.03
CA GLU A 55 3.85 -21.43 4.81
C GLU A 55 5.24 -21.45 4.17
N ASN A 56 5.29 -21.43 2.84
CA ASN A 56 6.50 -21.40 2.03
C ASN A 56 7.04 -19.98 1.77
N PHE A 57 6.39 -18.94 2.30
CA PHE A 57 6.89 -17.58 2.20
C PHE A 57 8.00 -17.35 3.24
N GLU A 58 9.23 -17.15 2.74
CA GLU A 58 10.37 -16.78 3.58
C GLU A 58 10.34 -15.29 3.84
N VAL A 59 10.23 -14.84 5.09
CA VAL A 59 10.22 -13.41 5.44
C VAL A 59 11.66 -12.93 5.62
N GLY A 60 12.00 -11.78 5.04
CA GLY A 60 13.33 -11.19 5.17
C GLY A 60 13.62 -10.71 6.60
N LEU A 61 14.89 -10.69 7.00
CA LEU A 61 15.31 -10.32 8.36
C LEU A 61 14.79 -8.93 8.80
N LEU A 62 14.85 -7.94 7.90
CA LEU A 62 14.39 -6.59 8.19
C LEU A 62 12.87 -6.54 8.39
N ASP A 63 12.12 -7.30 7.58
CA ASP A 63 10.66 -7.41 7.73
C ASP A 63 10.31 -8.09 9.07
N LEU A 64 11.02 -9.17 9.45
CA LEU A 64 10.83 -9.85 10.74
C LEU A 64 11.04 -8.90 11.94
N GLN A 65 12.15 -8.15 11.94
CA GLN A 65 12.43 -7.16 12.99
C GLN A 65 11.36 -6.07 13.07
N LYS A 66 10.78 -5.70 11.92
CA LYS A 66 9.74 -4.67 11.86
C LYS A 66 8.41 -5.20 12.41
N LEU A 67 8.02 -6.40 12.00
CA LEU A 67 6.82 -7.08 12.50
C LEU A 67 6.87 -7.28 14.02
N GLU A 68 8.01 -7.70 14.56
CA GLU A 68 8.23 -7.84 16.00
C GLU A 68 8.02 -6.51 16.74
N ARG A 69 8.62 -5.42 16.24
CA ARG A 69 8.46 -4.08 16.83
C ARG A 69 7.03 -3.57 16.77
N LEU A 70 6.28 -3.96 15.75
CA LEU A 70 4.87 -3.60 15.58
C LEU A 70 3.92 -4.51 16.37
N GLY A 71 4.44 -5.56 17.03
CA GLY A 71 3.63 -6.54 17.76
C GLY A 71 2.74 -7.40 16.85
N LEU A 72 3.16 -7.62 15.60
CA LEU A 72 2.48 -8.52 14.66
C LEU A 72 3.12 -9.91 14.71
N GLU A 73 2.37 -10.90 15.18
CA GLU A 73 2.82 -12.29 15.20
C GLU A 73 2.50 -12.98 13.87
N LEU A 74 3.50 -13.62 13.27
CA LEU A 74 3.32 -14.34 12.01
C LEU A 74 2.74 -15.73 12.23
N VAL A 75 1.68 -16.05 11.48
CA VAL A 75 1.12 -17.41 11.42
C VAL A 75 1.24 -17.98 10.01
N LYS A 76 1.84 -19.16 9.91
CA LYS A 76 2.04 -19.85 8.62
C LYS A 76 0.85 -20.74 8.30
N ILE A 77 0.27 -20.54 7.12
CA ILE A 77 -0.90 -21.28 6.64
C ILE A 77 -0.53 -22.04 5.36
N PRO A 78 -1.00 -23.30 5.18
CA PRO A 78 -0.76 -24.06 3.96
C PRO A 78 -1.15 -23.32 2.69
N VAL A 79 -0.31 -23.45 1.66
CA VAL A 79 -0.53 -22.77 0.37
C VAL A 79 -1.75 -23.35 -0.34
N GLY A 80 -2.50 -22.50 -1.03
CA GLY A 80 -3.60 -22.93 -1.91
C GLY A 80 -4.94 -23.16 -1.20
N LEU A 81 -5.02 -22.88 0.12
CA LEU A 81 -6.29 -22.88 0.84
C LEU A 81 -7.15 -21.68 0.44
N PRO A 82 -8.45 -21.86 0.16
CA PRO A 82 -9.41 -20.77 0.06
C PRO A 82 -9.46 -19.94 1.35
N LEU A 83 -9.87 -18.68 1.24
CA LEU A 83 -9.91 -17.71 2.35
C LEU A 83 -10.58 -18.27 3.62
N GLY A 84 -11.80 -18.83 3.49
CA GLY A 84 -12.52 -19.38 4.65
C GLY A 84 -11.80 -20.57 5.31
N GLN A 85 -11.15 -21.44 4.53
CA GLN A 85 -10.36 -22.55 5.08
C GLN A 85 -9.08 -22.04 5.77
N SER A 86 -8.41 -21.06 5.17
CA SER A 86 -7.24 -20.40 5.77
C SER A 86 -7.59 -19.77 7.13
N ILE A 87 -8.72 -19.09 7.22
CA ILE A 87 -9.20 -18.47 8.47
C ILE A 87 -9.52 -19.56 9.51
N ALA A 88 -10.24 -20.62 9.12
CA ALA A 88 -10.57 -21.72 10.03
C ALA A 88 -9.31 -22.40 10.59
N VAL A 89 -8.27 -22.59 9.76
CA VAL A 89 -6.97 -23.10 10.21
C VAL A 89 -6.31 -22.14 11.20
N ALA A 90 -6.36 -20.83 10.91
CA ALA A 90 -5.80 -19.82 11.80
C ALA A 90 -6.49 -19.83 13.17
N ILE A 91 -7.83 -19.88 13.18
CA ILE A 91 -8.64 -19.95 14.40
C ILE A 91 -8.25 -21.16 15.24
N LYS A 92 -8.30 -22.36 14.63
CA LYS A 92 -8.08 -23.64 15.33
C LYS A 92 -6.66 -23.80 15.89
N LYS A 93 -5.65 -23.22 15.23
CA LYS A 93 -4.24 -23.43 15.59
C LYS A 93 -3.62 -22.33 16.44
N PHE A 94 -4.04 -21.08 16.27
CA PHE A 94 -3.32 -19.93 16.81
C PHE A 94 -4.19 -18.97 17.63
N ILE A 95 -5.51 -18.96 17.43
CA ILE A 95 -6.40 -17.99 18.09
C ILE A 95 -7.13 -18.64 19.28
N GLY A 96 -7.72 -19.81 19.06
CA GLY A 96 -8.68 -20.40 20.01
C GLY A 96 -10.12 -20.01 19.68
N LEU A 97 -11.05 -20.49 20.51
CA LEU A 97 -12.49 -20.42 20.25
C LEU A 97 -13.20 -19.40 21.15
N ASP A 98 -12.55 -18.98 22.23
CA ASP A 98 -13.11 -18.11 23.25
C ASP A 98 -12.96 -16.62 22.89
N GLY A 99 -14.05 -15.88 23.04
CA GLY A 99 -14.10 -14.44 22.84
C GLY A 99 -14.31 -14.04 21.38
N ASP A 100 -13.94 -12.79 21.11
CA ASP A 100 -14.19 -12.06 19.87
C ASP A 100 -13.02 -12.12 18.88
N LEU A 101 -13.35 -12.13 17.59
CA LEU A 101 -12.44 -12.21 16.45
C LEU A 101 -12.62 -11.00 15.54
N ARG A 102 -11.51 -10.38 15.14
CA ARG A 102 -11.47 -9.38 14.07
C ARG A 102 -10.65 -9.89 12.91
N ILE A 103 -11.11 -9.63 11.70
CA ILE A 103 -10.45 -10.02 10.46
C ILE A 103 -10.23 -8.77 9.62
N LEU A 104 -9.00 -8.55 9.18
CA LEU A 104 -8.63 -7.51 8.21
C LEU A 104 -7.98 -8.18 7.00
N HIS A 105 -8.46 -7.92 5.79
CA HIS A 105 -7.81 -8.44 4.59
C HIS A 105 -6.44 -7.80 4.37
N GLY A 106 -5.46 -8.61 3.94
CA GLY A 106 -4.07 -8.19 3.81
C GLY A 106 -3.84 -7.13 2.73
N ASP A 107 -4.76 -6.98 1.78
CA ASP A 107 -4.79 -5.95 0.75
C ASP A 107 -5.69 -4.75 1.08
N THR A 108 -6.28 -4.70 2.28
CA THR A 108 -7.16 -3.61 2.71
C THR A 108 -6.45 -2.68 3.69
N LEU A 109 -6.59 -1.36 3.49
CA LEU A 109 -6.30 -0.36 4.52
C LEU A 109 -7.56 0.48 4.80
N LEU A 110 -7.92 0.55 6.08
CA LEU A 110 -9.05 1.35 6.57
C LEU A 110 -8.51 2.44 7.51
N LEU A 111 -8.72 3.70 7.13
CA LEU A 111 -8.35 4.86 7.93
C LEU A 111 -9.58 5.38 8.67
N LYS A 112 -9.43 5.75 9.95
CA LYS A 112 -10.50 6.33 10.79
C LYS A 112 -11.77 5.45 10.86
N PHE A 113 -11.61 4.13 10.83
CA PHE A 113 -12.70 3.18 10.94
C PHE A 113 -12.90 2.74 12.40
N PRO A 114 -14.14 2.53 12.88
CA PRO A 114 -14.43 2.10 14.25
C PRO A 114 -14.08 0.62 14.47
N MET A 115 -12.79 0.33 14.63
CA MET A 115 -12.28 -1.05 14.80
C MET A 115 -12.68 -1.68 16.14
N ASP A 116 -13.14 -0.90 17.12
CA ASP A 116 -13.57 -1.36 18.43
C ASP A 116 -14.94 -2.04 18.41
N MET A 117 -15.80 -1.71 17.44
CA MET A 117 -17.12 -2.31 17.27
C MET A 117 -17.06 -3.82 16.95
N LEU A 118 -18.07 -4.55 17.42
CA LEU A 118 -18.26 -5.99 17.22
C LEU A 118 -19.47 -6.26 16.34
N ASP A 119 -19.47 -7.42 15.68
CA ASP A 119 -20.54 -7.87 14.80
C ASP A 119 -20.81 -6.89 13.65
N ILE A 120 -19.72 -6.41 13.04
CA ILE A 120 -19.77 -5.46 11.94
C ILE A 120 -19.02 -5.97 10.70
N VAL A 121 -19.42 -5.44 9.56
CA VAL A 121 -18.78 -5.64 8.26
C VAL A 121 -18.48 -4.28 7.65
N SER A 122 -17.23 -4.01 7.29
CA SER A 122 -16.86 -2.74 6.67
C SER A 122 -17.37 -2.66 5.24
N ILE A 123 -17.93 -1.50 4.88
CA ILE A 123 -18.45 -1.20 3.56
C ILE A 123 -17.62 -0.10 2.90
N GLY A 124 -17.22 -0.36 1.66
CA GLY A 124 -16.54 0.58 0.78
C GLY A 124 -17.43 0.99 -0.40
N GLU A 125 -17.07 2.11 -1.02
CA GLU A 125 -17.71 2.57 -2.25
C GLU A 125 -16.74 2.41 -3.43
N THR A 126 -17.23 1.87 -4.53
CA THR A 126 -16.45 1.69 -5.76
C THR A 126 -17.30 1.94 -7.00
N ASN A 127 -16.66 2.33 -8.10
CA ASN A 127 -17.26 2.37 -9.43
C ASN A 127 -16.55 1.45 -10.43
N GLU A 128 -15.65 0.60 -9.93
CA GLU A 128 -14.90 -0.37 -10.74
C GLU A 128 -15.65 -1.70 -10.87
N TYR A 129 -15.32 -2.46 -11.91
CA TYR A 129 -15.97 -3.73 -12.23
C TYR A 129 -15.11 -4.93 -11.79
N TYR A 130 -14.92 -5.06 -10.49
CA TYR A 130 -14.26 -6.22 -9.87
C TYR A 130 -15.27 -7.12 -9.15
N SER A 131 -14.87 -8.37 -8.92
CA SER A 131 -15.66 -9.35 -8.18
C SER A 131 -15.48 -9.11 -6.67
N TRP A 132 -16.10 -8.04 -6.16
CA TRP A 132 -16.25 -7.85 -4.71
C TRP A 132 -17.61 -8.34 -4.26
N ALA A 133 -17.66 -8.85 -3.02
CA ALA A 133 -18.93 -9.14 -2.38
C ALA A 133 -19.69 -7.83 -2.08
N LYS A 134 -21.01 -7.90 -2.16
CA LYS A 134 -21.92 -6.82 -1.77
C LYS A 134 -22.83 -7.27 -0.63
N TYR A 135 -23.59 -6.32 -0.11
CA TYR A 135 -24.75 -6.62 0.69
C TYR A 135 -26.00 -6.00 0.08
N ASP A 136 -27.14 -6.67 0.26
CA ASP A 136 -28.47 -6.12 0.04
C ASP A 136 -29.27 -6.26 1.34
N LEU A 137 -30.31 -5.45 1.53
CA LEU A 137 -31.22 -5.59 2.66
C LEU A 137 -32.43 -6.45 2.25
N THR A 138 -32.77 -7.42 3.09
CA THR A 138 -34.05 -8.13 3.01
C THR A 138 -35.22 -7.20 3.36
N GLU A 139 -36.45 -7.66 3.14
CA GLU A 139 -37.67 -6.93 3.54
C GLU A 139 -37.66 -6.56 5.04
N ASN A 140 -37.06 -7.40 5.87
CA ASN A 140 -36.93 -7.20 7.32
C ASN A 140 -35.71 -6.34 7.71
N LYS A 141 -35.05 -5.68 6.74
CA LYS A 141 -33.84 -4.86 6.92
C LYS A 141 -32.64 -5.64 7.46
N THR A 142 -32.61 -6.96 7.30
CA THR A 142 -31.43 -7.79 7.61
C THR A 142 -30.51 -7.83 6.39
N PRO A 143 -29.19 -7.63 6.54
CA PRO A 143 -28.26 -7.71 5.43
C PRO A 143 -28.07 -9.16 4.97
N ILE A 144 -28.04 -9.35 3.65
CA ILE A 144 -27.60 -10.57 2.97
C ILE A 144 -26.39 -10.24 2.12
N PHE A 145 -25.33 -11.03 2.28
CA PHE A 145 -24.08 -10.89 1.58
C PHE A 145 -24.03 -11.82 0.37
N THR A 146 -23.57 -11.30 -0.77
CA THR A 146 -23.47 -12.07 -2.02
C THR A 146 -22.13 -11.81 -2.68
N ASP A 147 -21.46 -12.89 -3.09
CA ASP A 147 -20.19 -12.85 -3.83
C ASP A 147 -20.42 -12.88 -5.35
N GLY A 148 -19.44 -12.40 -6.11
CA GLY A 148 -19.35 -12.59 -7.55
C GLY A 148 -19.42 -11.31 -8.38
N LEU A 149 -19.31 -11.50 -9.70
CA LEU A 149 -19.45 -10.42 -10.68
C LEU A 149 -20.89 -9.91 -10.69
N LEU A 150 -21.06 -8.70 -10.19
CA LEU A 150 -22.36 -8.06 -10.10
C LEU A 150 -22.95 -7.82 -11.50
N SER A 151 -24.05 -8.52 -11.81
CA SER A 151 -24.91 -8.23 -12.94
C SER A 151 -25.97 -7.20 -12.52
N GLY A 152 -26.29 -6.26 -13.43
CA GLY A 152 -27.25 -5.19 -13.18
C GLY A 152 -26.68 -3.79 -13.42
N SER A 153 -27.56 -2.90 -13.82
CA SER A 153 -27.30 -1.47 -13.89
C SER A 153 -27.19 -0.94 -12.46
N ALA A 154 -26.25 -0.03 -12.23
CA ALA A 154 -26.28 0.83 -11.04
C ALA A 154 -27.37 1.89 -11.24
N GLU A 155 -28.58 1.44 -11.59
CA GLU A 155 -29.74 2.28 -11.90
C GLU A 155 -30.01 3.16 -10.67
N ASN A 156 -29.97 4.47 -10.89
CA ASN A 156 -30.10 5.53 -9.88
C ASN A 156 -28.89 5.80 -8.98
N SER A 157 -27.73 5.16 -9.21
CA SER A 157 -26.49 5.55 -8.54
C SER A 157 -25.75 6.66 -9.32
N PRO A 158 -25.40 7.80 -8.67
CA PRO A 158 -24.57 8.81 -9.30
C PRO A 158 -23.25 8.19 -9.79
N PHE A 159 -23.00 8.26 -11.10
CA PHE A 159 -21.78 7.75 -11.74
C PHE A 159 -21.52 6.24 -11.57
N GLY A 160 -22.58 5.46 -11.32
CA GLY A 160 -22.49 4.00 -11.27
C GLY A 160 -21.79 3.44 -10.02
N LYS A 161 -21.73 4.22 -8.94
CA LYS A 161 -21.17 3.81 -7.65
C LYS A 161 -21.93 2.64 -7.04
N ARG A 162 -21.22 1.76 -6.33
CA ARG A 162 -21.74 0.56 -5.69
C ARG A 162 -21.12 0.42 -4.31
N LEU A 163 -21.90 -0.14 -3.38
CA LEU A 163 -21.42 -0.51 -2.06
C LEU A 163 -20.95 -1.95 -2.08
N VAL A 164 -19.74 -2.17 -1.57
CA VAL A 164 -19.07 -3.47 -1.53
C VAL A 164 -18.46 -3.70 -0.16
N LEU A 165 -18.20 -4.95 0.18
CA LEU A 165 -17.46 -5.31 1.39
C LEU A 165 -16.01 -4.86 1.23
N SER A 166 -15.50 -4.06 2.18
CA SER A 166 -14.17 -3.46 2.08
C SER A 166 -13.06 -4.23 2.82
N GLY A 167 -13.38 -5.38 3.41
CA GLY A 167 -12.37 -6.33 3.89
C GLY A 167 -12.05 -6.27 5.38
N TYR A 168 -12.91 -5.65 6.20
CA TYR A 168 -12.87 -5.80 7.66
C TYR A 168 -14.16 -6.41 8.20
N PHE A 169 -14.00 -7.34 9.14
CA PHE A 169 -15.09 -8.10 9.74
C PHE A 169 -14.80 -8.27 11.23
N SER A 170 -15.81 -8.08 12.06
CA SER A 170 -15.71 -8.22 13.51
C SER A 170 -16.82 -9.15 14.01
N PHE A 171 -16.49 -10.09 14.88
CA PHE A 171 -17.40 -11.10 15.40
C PHE A 171 -17.26 -11.14 16.92
N SER A 172 -18.36 -10.99 17.66
CA SER A 172 -18.36 -11.13 19.11
C SER A 172 -18.13 -12.57 19.58
N GLN A 173 -18.45 -13.56 18.74
CA GLN A 173 -18.33 -14.99 19.07
C GLN A 173 -17.53 -15.76 18.02
N THR A 174 -16.26 -16.03 18.33
CA THR A 174 -15.33 -16.76 17.43
C THR A 174 -15.82 -18.18 17.13
N GLN A 175 -16.33 -18.91 18.13
CA GLN A 175 -16.88 -20.25 17.95
C GLN A 175 -18.04 -20.28 16.94
N GLU A 176 -19.02 -19.38 17.08
CA GLU A 176 -20.17 -19.29 16.17
C GLU A 176 -19.74 -18.98 14.73
N PHE A 177 -18.72 -18.12 14.56
CA PHE A 177 -18.18 -17.83 13.24
C PHE A 177 -17.45 -19.04 12.63
N LEU A 178 -16.68 -19.78 13.43
CA LEU A 178 -16.04 -21.01 12.98
C LEU A 178 -17.07 -22.06 12.56
N ASP A 179 -18.12 -22.26 13.36
CA ASP A 179 -19.21 -23.18 13.02
C ASP A 179 -19.93 -22.77 11.74
N SER A 180 -20.06 -21.45 11.52
CA SER A 180 -20.64 -20.89 10.29
C SER A 180 -19.76 -21.15 9.07
N LEU A 181 -18.44 -21.06 9.20
CA LEU A 181 -17.48 -21.45 8.17
C LEU A 181 -17.60 -22.94 7.84
N GLU A 182 -17.71 -23.81 8.85
CA GLU A 182 -17.85 -25.26 8.62
C GLU A 182 -19.17 -25.59 7.92
N LYS A 183 -20.28 -25.00 8.35
CA LYS A 183 -21.62 -25.18 7.74
C LYS A 183 -21.68 -24.67 6.29
N SER A 184 -20.89 -23.66 5.93
CA SER A 184 -20.83 -23.12 4.57
C SER A 184 -19.83 -23.85 3.65
N ASN A 185 -19.26 -24.98 4.07
CA ASN A 185 -18.13 -25.63 3.39
C ASN A 185 -16.96 -24.66 3.15
N TYR A 186 -16.71 -23.79 4.14
CA TYR A 186 -15.68 -22.75 4.14
C TYR A 186 -15.82 -21.69 3.04
N ASN A 187 -17.02 -21.53 2.47
CA ASN A 187 -17.33 -20.34 1.68
C ASN A 187 -17.43 -19.13 2.63
N PHE A 188 -16.54 -18.17 2.47
CA PHE A 188 -16.42 -17.04 3.39
C PHE A 188 -17.68 -16.17 3.38
N ILE A 189 -18.20 -15.79 2.21
CA ILE A 189 -19.39 -14.92 2.13
C ILE A 189 -20.64 -15.63 2.65
N GLU A 190 -20.85 -16.91 2.31
CA GLU A 190 -21.97 -17.66 2.86
C GLU A 190 -21.84 -17.87 4.38
N SER A 191 -20.62 -17.97 4.92
CA SER A 191 -20.43 -18.04 6.38
C SER A 191 -20.91 -16.77 7.10
N LEU A 192 -20.77 -15.59 6.47
CA LEU A 192 -21.32 -14.34 7.02
C LEU A 192 -22.84 -14.40 7.10
N ASN A 193 -23.49 -14.91 6.05
CA ASN A 193 -24.95 -15.10 6.03
C ASN A 193 -25.41 -16.09 7.10
N ILE A 194 -24.66 -17.18 7.32
CA ILE A 194 -24.99 -18.18 8.35
C ILE A 194 -24.80 -17.59 9.75
N TYR A 195 -23.68 -16.91 10.02
CA TYR A 195 -23.43 -16.25 11.31
C TYR A 195 -24.50 -15.21 11.63
N SER A 196 -24.87 -14.39 10.62
CA SER A 196 -25.87 -13.31 10.74
C SER A 196 -27.27 -13.80 11.13
N ARG A 197 -27.56 -15.11 10.99
CA ARG A 197 -28.82 -15.71 11.47
C ARG A 197 -28.89 -15.84 12.99
N THR A 198 -27.74 -15.98 13.65
CA THR A 198 -27.63 -16.10 15.11
C THR A 198 -27.28 -14.76 15.73
N ILE A 199 -26.31 -14.05 15.14
CA ILE A 199 -25.79 -12.77 15.64
C ILE A 199 -25.76 -11.80 14.47
N ALA A 200 -26.65 -10.81 14.49
CA ALA A 200 -26.82 -9.88 13.37
C ALA A 200 -25.52 -9.11 13.08
N LEU A 201 -25.06 -9.17 11.83
CA LEU A 201 -23.94 -8.37 11.36
C LEU A 201 -24.43 -7.01 10.84
N GLU A 202 -23.82 -5.92 11.27
CA GLU A 202 -24.13 -4.56 10.81
C GLU A 202 -23.13 -4.07 9.74
N PRO A 203 -23.59 -3.69 8.53
CA PRO A 203 -22.74 -3.06 7.53
C PRO A 203 -22.41 -1.61 7.92
N ILE A 204 -21.12 -1.29 8.09
CA ILE A 204 -20.65 0.05 8.49
C ILE A 204 -19.91 0.74 7.34
N GLN A 205 -20.44 1.87 6.89
CA GLN A 205 -19.84 2.73 5.86
C GLN A 205 -19.21 3.97 6.50
N GLU A 206 -18.16 3.77 7.28
CA GLU A 206 -17.39 4.84 7.93
C GLU A 206 -15.91 4.79 7.54
N GLY A 207 -15.19 5.88 7.81
CA GLY A 207 -13.76 5.97 7.51
C GLY A 207 -13.43 6.07 6.01
N GLU A 208 -12.17 5.82 5.69
CA GLU A 208 -11.66 5.83 4.32
C GLU A 208 -11.08 4.45 3.98
N TRP A 209 -11.57 3.86 2.88
CA TRP A 209 -11.11 2.56 2.39
C TRP A 209 -10.13 2.72 1.22
N LEU A 210 -8.98 2.06 1.35
CA LEU A 210 -7.97 1.94 0.31
C LEU A 210 -7.77 0.47 -0.03
N ASP A 211 -8.06 0.12 -1.28
CA ASP A 211 -7.93 -1.23 -1.83
C ASP A 211 -6.57 -1.38 -2.53
N PHE A 212 -5.83 -2.44 -2.20
CA PHE A 212 -4.57 -2.83 -2.82
C PHE A 212 -4.61 -4.23 -3.47
N GLY A 213 -5.80 -4.81 -3.62
CA GLY A 213 -6.03 -6.16 -4.16
C GLY A 213 -6.12 -6.20 -5.69
N HIS A 214 -6.38 -5.06 -6.32
CA HIS A 214 -6.41 -4.88 -7.78
C HIS A 214 -5.39 -3.84 -8.22
N LEU A 215 -4.73 -4.04 -9.36
CA LEU A 215 -3.53 -3.28 -9.71
C LEU A 215 -3.80 -1.78 -9.95
N ASP A 216 -4.89 -1.45 -10.63
CA ASP A 216 -5.32 -0.08 -10.89
C ASP A 216 -5.70 0.65 -9.59
N GLN A 217 -6.42 -0.03 -8.70
CA GLN A 217 -6.83 0.46 -7.38
C GLN A 217 -5.63 0.59 -6.47
N TYR A 218 -4.69 -0.34 -6.49
CA TYR A 218 -3.42 -0.26 -5.77
C TYR A 218 -2.70 1.05 -6.07
N TYR A 219 -2.56 1.44 -7.35
CA TYR A 219 -1.86 2.67 -7.66
C TYR A 219 -2.65 3.94 -7.30
N ARG A 220 -3.98 3.88 -7.36
CA ARG A 220 -4.85 4.98 -6.89
C ARG A 220 -4.78 5.13 -5.38
N SER A 221 -4.85 4.03 -4.64
CA SER A 221 -4.70 3.97 -3.19
C SER A 221 -3.32 4.49 -2.78
N ARG A 222 -2.26 4.04 -3.46
CA ARG A 222 -0.89 4.51 -3.22
C ARG A 222 -0.73 6.01 -3.46
N SER A 223 -1.42 6.60 -4.44
CA SER A 223 -1.33 8.06 -4.67
C SER A 223 -1.92 8.91 -3.55
N GLN A 224 -2.78 8.34 -2.70
CA GLN A 224 -3.34 9.02 -1.53
C GLN A 224 -2.36 9.03 -0.35
N LEU A 225 -1.37 8.14 -0.37
CA LEU A 225 -0.32 8.02 0.65
C LEU A 225 0.97 8.68 0.14
N THR A 226 0.99 10.02 0.10
CA THR A 226 2.11 10.77 -0.46
C THR A 226 3.31 10.82 0.50
N THR A 227 4.51 10.63 -0.04
CA THR A 227 5.79 10.73 0.71
C THR A 227 6.45 12.08 0.42
N GLU A 228 5.73 13.17 0.70
CA GLU A 228 6.21 14.52 0.38
C GLU A 228 7.45 14.91 1.20
N ARG A 229 8.34 15.68 0.56
CA ARG A 229 9.41 16.38 1.27
C ARG A 229 8.85 17.71 1.78
N LYS A 230 9.28 18.17 2.96
CA LYS A 230 8.81 19.36 3.70
C LYS A 230 8.55 20.65 2.89
N PHE A 231 9.18 20.83 1.72
CA PHE A 231 9.12 22.05 0.89
C PHE A 231 8.39 21.89 -0.46
N ASN A 232 7.92 20.68 -0.79
CA ASN A 232 7.16 20.40 -2.01
C ASN A 232 5.76 19.92 -1.61
N LYS A 233 4.74 20.42 -2.31
CA LYS A 233 3.38 19.90 -2.21
C LYS A 233 3.05 19.13 -3.48
N LEU A 234 2.53 17.91 -3.33
CA LEU A 234 2.05 17.08 -4.42
C LEU A 234 0.53 16.92 -4.29
N SER A 235 -0.16 17.10 -5.42
CA SER A 235 -1.57 16.78 -5.52
C SER A 235 -1.73 15.82 -6.69
N ILE A 236 -2.07 14.58 -6.38
CA ILE A 236 -2.22 13.52 -7.38
C ILE A 236 -3.71 13.28 -7.60
N SER A 237 -4.14 13.37 -8.85
CA SER A 237 -5.46 12.98 -9.30
C SER A 237 -5.38 11.66 -10.08
N ARG A 238 -6.53 11.13 -10.52
CA ARG A 238 -6.57 9.92 -11.38
C ARG A 238 -5.79 10.07 -12.69
N ARG A 239 -5.53 11.30 -13.16
CA ARG A 239 -4.93 11.56 -14.48
C ARG A 239 -3.72 12.46 -14.44
N THR A 240 -3.50 13.19 -13.35
CA THR A 240 -2.50 14.25 -13.30
C THR A 240 -1.75 14.27 -11.97
N VAL A 241 -0.50 14.72 -12.01
CA VAL A 241 0.31 15.03 -10.84
C VAL A 241 0.64 16.51 -10.89
N LYS A 242 0.16 17.25 -9.89
CA LYS A 242 0.47 18.67 -9.70
C LYS A 242 1.54 18.80 -8.62
N LYS A 243 2.68 19.40 -8.97
CA LYS A 243 3.78 19.66 -8.05
C LYS A 243 3.96 21.17 -7.89
N SER A 244 4.03 21.65 -6.66
CA SER A 244 4.30 23.05 -6.36
C SER A 244 5.32 23.22 -5.23
N SER A 245 5.97 24.37 -5.22
CA SER A 245 6.92 24.77 -4.17
C SER A 245 6.92 26.29 -3.99
N SER A 246 7.28 26.74 -2.79
CA SER A 246 7.64 28.13 -2.50
C SER A 246 9.04 28.49 -3.03
N ILE A 247 9.90 27.49 -3.31
CA ILE A 247 11.22 27.70 -3.92
C ILE A 247 11.07 27.81 -5.44
N LYS A 248 10.60 28.97 -5.89
CA LYS A 248 10.16 29.22 -7.28
C LYS A 248 11.21 28.88 -8.34
N TYR A 249 12.45 29.31 -8.16
CA TYR A 249 13.48 29.08 -9.19
C TYR A 249 13.72 27.59 -9.46
N LYS A 250 13.67 26.73 -8.42
CA LYS A 250 13.87 25.27 -8.59
C LYS A 250 12.72 24.64 -9.35
N ILE A 251 11.49 24.95 -8.93
CA ILE A 251 10.31 24.32 -9.53
C ILE A 251 10.04 24.83 -10.95
N ILE A 252 10.41 26.07 -11.25
CA ILE A 252 10.40 26.61 -12.62
C ILE A 252 11.44 25.89 -13.48
N ALA A 253 12.67 25.74 -13.00
CA ALA A 253 13.71 25.01 -13.73
C ALA A 253 13.33 23.54 -14.00
N GLU A 254 12.66 22.87 -13.06
CA GLU A 254 12.11 21.52 -13.29
C GLU A 254 11.08 21.53 -14.43
N ALA A 255 10.18 22.51 -14.48
CA ALA A 255 9.18 22.61 -15.53
C ALA A 255 9.80 22.93 -16.91
N GLU A 256 10.80 23.81 -16.94
CA GLU A 256 11.58 24.13 -18.14
C GLU A 256 12.36 22.92 -18.66
N TRP A 257 12.82 22.03 -17.77
CA TRP A 257 13.46 20.78 -18.17
C TRP A 257 12.52 19.88 -19.00
N TYR A 258 11.25 19.76 -18.60
CA TYR A 258 10.25 19.02 -19.39
C TYR A 258 9.97 19.69 -20.74
N GLU A 259 9.81 21.01 -20.75
CA GLU A 259 9.45 21.79 -21.94
C GLU A 259 10.56 21.78 -23.00
N ASN A 260 11.82 21.80 -22.57
CA ASN A 260 12.99 21.82 -23.44
C ASN A 260 13.59 20.43 -23.69
N LEU A 261 12.91 19.35 -23.27
CA LEU A 261 13.41 18.00 -23.43
C LEU A 261 13.42 17.60 -24.92
N PRO A 262 14.55 17.11 -25.46
CA PRO A 262 14.62 16.63 -26.84
C PRO A 262 13.58 15.55 -27.14
N MET A 263 13.04 15.56 -28.36
CA MET A 263 11.94 14.67 -28.77
C MET A 263 12.23 13.18 -28.51
N GLU A 264 13.46 12.72 -28.75
CA GLU A 264 13.88 11.32 -28.48
C GLU A 264 13.79 10.94 -27.00
N LEU A 265 13.90 11.91 -26.08
CA LEU A 265 13.87 11.68 -24.65
C LEU A 265 12.46 11.79 -24.04
N GLN A 266 11.51 12.39 -24.77
CA GLN A 266 10.15 12.59 -24.26
C GLN A 266 9.42 11.27 -23.97
N ILE A 267 9.77 10.17 -24.64
CA ILE A 267 9.21 8.84 -24.38
C ILE A 267 9.49 8.31 -22.96
N TYR A 268 10.53 8.82 -22.29
CA TYR A 268 10.93 8.41 -20.95
C TYR A 268 10.31 9.28 -19.84
N THR A 269 9.47 10.25 -20.19
CA THR A 269 8.92 11.23 -19.25
C THR A 269 7.41 11.31 -19.37
N PRO A 270 6.69 11.58 -18.26
CA PRO A 270 5.28 11.92 -18.35
C PRO A 270 5.12 13.23 -19.14
N LYS A 271 4.02 13.34 -19.89
CA LYS A 271 3.65 14.55 -20.60
C LYS A 271 3.45 15.73 -19.64
N LEU A 272 4.12 16.84 -19.91
CA LEU A 272 3.85 18.13 -19.27
C LEU A 272 2.51 18.67 -19.77
N LEU A 273 1.59 18.99 -18.85
CA LEU A 273 0.25 19.51 -19.15
C LEU A 273 0.17 21.03 -19.00
N GLY A 274 0.99 21.61 -18.11
CA GLY A 274 1.05 23.05 -17.94
C GLY A 274 1.92 23.52 -16.79
N LYS A 275 2.12 24.83 -16.73
CA LYS A 275 2.85 25.55 -15.68
C LYS A 275 1.90 26.55 -15.01
N PHE A 276 2.12 26.82 -13.73
CA PHE A 276 1.36 27.84 -13.00
C PHE A 276 2.27 28.57 -12.01
N SER A 277 1.95 29.83 -11.75
CA SER A 277 2.70 30.66 -10.81
C SER A 277 1.81 31.75 -10.24
N ASN A 278 1.90 32.02 -8.94
CA ASN A 278 1.27 33.16 -8.27
C ASN A 278 2.29 33.87 -7.35
N SER A 279 1.85 34.77 -6.48
CA SER A 279 2.73 35.53 -5.57
C SER A 279 3.57 34.65 -4.65
N ASP A 280 3.06 33.48 -4.25
CA ASP A 280 3.65 32.69 -3.15
C ASP A 280 4.22 31.35 -3.62
N ILE A 281 3.63 30.75 -4.66
CA ILE A 281 3.97 29.42 -5.15
C ILE A 281 4.10 29.39 -6.67
N SER A 282 4.98 28.51 -7.15
CA SER A 282 5.08 28.13 -8.56
C SER A 282 5.02 26.61 -8.68
N GLY A 283 4.67 26.11 -9.86
CA GLY A 283 4.57 24.69 -10.09
C GLY A 283 4.22 24.31 -11.51
N TYR A 284 4.09 23.00 -11.71
CA TYR A 284 3.74 22.40 -12.98
C TYR A 284 2.84 21.18 -12.77
N GLU A 285 2.21 20.74 -13.85
CA GLU A 285 1.33 19.58 -13.88
C GLU A 285 1.75 18.63 -14.98
N THR A 286 1.81 17.33 -14.69
CA THR A 286 2.07 16.26 -15.66
C THR A 286 0.93 15.26 -15.68
N GLU A 287 0.89 14.39 -16.68
CA GLU A 287 0.07 13.18 -16.58
C GLU A 287 0.55 12.29 -15.42
N TYR A 288 -0.38 11.53 -14.84
CA TYR A 288 -0.07 10.53 -13.82
C TYR A 288 0.13 9.17 -14.49
N LEU A 289 1.36 8.65 -14.41
CA LEU A 289 1.71 7.32 -14.88
C LEU A 289 1.60 6.33 -13.71
N TYR A 290 0.79 5.29 -13.91
CA TYR A 290 0.57 4.20 -12.96
C TYR A 290 1.77 3.23 -12.94
N LEU A 291 2.95 3.73 -12.54
CA LEU A 291 4.22 3.02 -12.56
C LEU A 291 4.78 2.85 -11.15
N THR A 292 5.44 1.73 -10.90
CA THR A 292 6.12 1.48 -9.62
C THR A 292 7.56 1.99 -9.66
N PRO A 293 8.03 2.72 -8.61
CA PRO A 293 9.41 3.16 -8.51
C PRO A 293 10.41 1.98 -8.49
N LEU A 294 11.55 2.14 -9.16
CA LEU A 294 12.63 1.14 -9.10
C LEU A 294 13.15 0.90 -7.67
N SER A 295 13.08 1.92 -6.80
CA SER A 295 13.42 1.77 -5.38
C SER A 295 12.52 0.78 -4.66
N ASP A 296 11.22 0.79 -4.96
CA ASP A 296 10.26 -0.14 -4.37
C ASP A 296 10.53 -1.56 -4.88
N LEU A 297 10.78 -1.71 -6.19
CA LEU A 297 11.14 -3.02 -6.75
C LEU A 297 12.44 -3.58 -6.16
N ALA A 298 13.46 -2.73 -6.02
CA ALA A 298 14.78 -3.12 -5.49
C ALA A 298 14.72 -3.49 -4.00
N THR A 299 13.86 -2.82 -3.23
CA THR A 299 13.77 -3.02 -1.79
C THR A 299 12.78 -4.13 -1.41
N PHE A 300 11.64 -4.17 -2.10
CA PHE A 300 10.49 -4.96 -1.68
C PHE A 300 10.12 -6.08 -2.65
N GLY A 301 10.53 -5.98 -3.91
CA GLY A 301 10.24 -6.97 -4.94
C GLY A 301 11.04 -8.27 -4.79
N ARG A 302 10.45 -9.36 -5.29
CA ARG A 302 11.04 -10.71 -5.42
C ARG A 302 11.15 -11.09 -6.88
N LEU A 303 11.87 -10.27 -7.64
CA LEU A 303 12.05 -10.45 -9.07
C LEU A 303 13.31 -11.29 -9.37
N PRO A 304 13.23 -12.24 -10.31
CA PRO A 304 14.38 -13.04 -10.70
C PRO A 304 15.39 -12.23 -11.53
N ASN A 305 16.64 -12.70 -11.58
CA ASN A 305 17.75 -12.00 -12.21
C ASN A 305 17.49 -11.59 -13.67
N TYR A 306 16.80 -12.41 -14.46
CA TYR A 306 16.50 -12.09 -15.86
C TYR A 306 15.56 -10.88 -16.01
N VAL A 307 14.68 -10.63 -15.04
CA VAL A 307 13.83 -9.43 -15.01
C VAL A 307 14.68 -8.20 -14.70
N TRP A 308 15.59 -8.30 -13.73
CA TRP A 308 16.53 -7.23 -13.42
C TRP A 308 17.47 -6.89 -14.58
N GLN A 309 17.96 -7.90 -15.30
CA GLN A 309 18.75 -7.68 -16.53
C GLN A 309 17.97 -6.84 -17.54
N ARG A 310 16.68 -7.14 -17.74
CA ARG A 310 15.82 -6.35 -18.62
C ARG A 310 15.59 -4.93 -18.11
N ILE A 311 15.37 -4.74 -16.81
CA ILE A 311 15.26 -3.41 -16.19
C ILE A 311 16.52 -2.60 -16.45
N PHE A 312 17.71 -3.17 -16.20
CA PHE A 312 18.97 -2.48 -16.43
C PHE A 312 19.22 -2.19 -17.91
N GLN A 313 18.80 -3.07 -18.83
CA GLN A 313 18.86 -2.79 -20.26
C GLN A 313 18.00 -1.57 -20.62
N CYS A 314 16.77 -1.46 -20.10
CA CYS A 314 15.94 -0.28 -20.34
C CYS A 314 16.55 1.00 -19.76
N CYS A 315 17.23 0.91 -18.61
CA CYS A 315 17.99 2.05 -18.06
C CYS A 315 19.17 2.42 -18.96
N ASP A 316 19.90 1.45 -19.51
CA ASP A 316 20.99 1.68 -20.44
C ASP A 316 20.50 2.35 -21.74
N ASP A 317 19.38 1.87 -22.30
CA ASP A 317 18.75 2.47 -23.48
C ASP A 317 18.43 3.96 -23.27
N PHE A 318 17.90 4.31 -22.09
CA PHE A 318 17.68 5.71 -21.70
C PHE A 318 18.99 6.49 -21.63
N LEU A 319 20.01 5.97 -20.94
CA LEU A 319 21.30 6.65 -20.76
C LEU A 319 22.03 6.85 -22.10
N LEU A 320 22.01 5.86 -22.98
CA LEU A 320 22.58 5.93 -24.32
C LEU A 320 21.87 6.97 -25.18
N THR A 321 20.54 7.06 -25.09
CA THR A 321 19.76 8.09 -25.77
C THR A 321 20.08 9.48 -25.21
N ALA A 322 20.13 9.62 -23.88
CA ALA A 322 20.43 10.89 -23.23
C ALA A 322 21.83 11.40 -23.57
N LYS A 323 22.82 10.51 -23.68
CA LYS A 323 24.21 10.83 -24.03
C LYS A 323 24.35 11.52 -25.39
N LYS A 324 23.40 11.35 -26.31
CA LYS A 324 23.40 12.04 -27.61
C LYS A 324 23.23 13.56 -27.47
N PHE A 325 22.58 14.01 -26.38
CA PHE A 325 22.26 15.41 -26.13
C PHE A 325 23.22 15.99 -25.10
N LYS A 326 24.25 16.68 -25.58
CA LYS A 326 25.22 17.36 -24.71
C LYS A 326 24.77 18.79 -24.42
N PRO A 327 24.98 19.30 -23.20
CA PRO A 327 24.73 20.70 -22.91
C PRO A 327 25.71 21.60 -23.69
N GLU A 328 25.27 22.80 -24.08
CA GLU A 328 26.11 23.78 -24.79
C GLU A 328 27.30 24.25 -23.93
N GLN A 329 27.15 24.24 -22.61
CA GLN A 329 28.21 24.51 -21.65
C GLN A 329 28.47 23.28 -20.79
N GLU A 330 29.74 22.88 -20.68
CA GLU A 330 30.14 21.89 -19.68
C GLU A 330 29.94 22.45 -18.27
N LEU A 331 29.18 21.72 -17.44
CA LEU A 331 29.09 21.98 -16.01
C LEU A 331 30.45 21.69 -15.37
N LYS A 332 31.23 22.74 -15.09
CA LYS A 332 32.63 22.61 -14.64
C LYS A 332 32.82 22.29 -13.15
N ASN A 333 31.76 22.17 -12.35
CA ASN A 333 31.93 22.02 -10.89
C ASN A 333 30.88 21.12 -10.23
N LEU A 334 31.12 19.80 -10.28
CA LEU A 334 30.31 18.81 -9.57
C LEU A 334 30.39 18.99 -8.04
N ASP A 335 31.50 19.52 -7.51
CA ASP A 335 31.69 19.74 -6.07
C ASP A 335 30.70 20.78 -5.54
N GLN A 336 30.46 21.87 -6.27
CA GLN A 336 29.43 22.84 -5.88
C GLN A 336 28.02 22.24 -5.89
N LEU A 337 27.73 21.29 -6.78
CA LEU A 337 26.41 20.66 -6.88
C LEU A 337 26.16 19.64 -5.75
N PHE A 338 27.19 18.85 -5.42
CA PHE A 338 27.07 17.72 -4.50
C PHE A 338 27.72 17.97 -3.15
N LEU A 339 28.99 18.40 -3.10
CA LEU A 339 29.78 18.45 -1.87
C LEU A 339 29.23 19.50 -0.90
N SER A 340 29.09 20.75 -1.34
CA SER A 340 28.62 21.85 -0.48
C SER A 340 27.23 21.55 0.10
N LYS A 341 26.33 21.03 -0.73
CA LYS A 341 24.96 20.66 -0.32
C LYS A 341 24.93 19.46 0.62
N THR A 342 25.84 18.51 0.43
CA THR A 342 25.98 17.33 1.30
C THR A 342 26.48 17.76 2.67
N GLN A 343 27.52 18.61 2.73
CA GLN A 343 28.06 19.15 3.97
C GLN A 343 27.01 19.96 4.74
N GLU A 344 26.27 20.85 4.06
CA GLU A 344 25.19 21.62 4.68
C GLU A 344 24.12 20.69 5.28
N ARG A 345 23.66 19.70 4.52
CA ARG A 345 22.66 18.72 4.99
C ARG A 345 23.17 17.88 6.15
N LEU A 346 24.44 17.50 6.13
CA LEU A 346 25.05 16.71 7.19
C LEU A 346 25.09 17.53 8.50
N LEU A 347 25.48 18.80 8.44
CA LEU A 347 25.47 19.70 9.60
C LEU A 347 24.06 19.91 10.15
N VAL A 348 23.07 20.11 9.28
CA VAL A 348 21.66 20.20 9.69
C VAL A 348 21.21 18.90 10.36
N PHE A 349 21.52 17.74 9.76
CA PHE A 349 21.19 16.44 10.34
C PHE A 349 21.82 16.25 11.72
N GLY A 350 23.11 16.54 11.88
CA GLY A 350 23.80 16.44 13.18
C GLY A 350 23.13 17.30 14.26
N LYS A 351 22.75 18.54 13.90
CA LYS A 351 22.02 19.44 14.80
C LYS A 351 20.62 18.93 15.16
N GLU A 352 19.85 18.45 14.19
CA GLU A 352 18.46 18.01 14.39
C GLU A 352 18.37 16.67 15.13
N SER A 353 19.31 15.76 14.88
CA SER A 353 19.36 14.43 15.51
C SER A 353 20.11 14.42 16.85
N GLY A 354 20.81 15.50 17.20
CA GLY A 354 21.69 15.56 18.37
C GLY A 354 22.96 14.72 18.23
N ILE A 355 23.29 14.29 17.01
CA ILE A 355 24.45 13.47 16.69
C ILE A 355 25.67 14.38 16.48
N ASP A 356 26.72 14.16 17.28
CA ASP A 356 28.02 14.80 17.08
C ASP A 356 28.77 14.09 15.95
N LEU A 357 28.84 14.79 14.80
CA LEU A 357 29.51 14.30 13.60
C LEU A 357 31.01 14.08 13.80
N SER A 358 31.64 14.86 14.70
CA SER A 358 33.08 14.81 14.97
C SER A 358 33.49 13.70 15.95
N ARG A 359 32.51 13.07 16.61
CA ARG A 359 32.77 11.99 17.55
C ARG A 359 33.09 10.71 16.80
N SER A 360 34.06 9.93 17.28
CA SER A 360 34.27 8.56 16.77
C SER A 360 33.09 7.66 17.16
N TRP A 361 32.67 6.79 16.26
CA TRP A 361 31.56 5.89 16.48
C TRP A 361 32.06 4.48 16.80
N ARG A 362 31.15 3.62 17.27
CA ARG A 362 31.41 2.19 17.43
C ARG A 362 30.37 1.38 16.68
N LEU A 363 30.83 0.42 15.90
CA LEU A 363 29.99 -0.60 15.26
C LEU A 363 30.43 -1.97 15.82
N GLY A 364 29.66 -2.50 16.76
CA GLY A 364 30.12 -3.61 17.60
C GLY A 364 31.33 -3.20 18.43
N ASP A 365 32.39 -4.01 18.40
CA ASP A 365 33.64 -3.74 19.11
C ASP A 365 34.60 -2.81 18.33
N ASN A 366 34.29 -2.48 17.07
CA ASN A 366 35.16 -1.69 16.21
C ASN A 366 34.87 -0.19 16.35
N GLN A 367 35.91 0.58 16.67
CA GLN A 367 35.86 2.04 16.58
C GLN A 367 35.99 2.46 15.11
N ILE A 368 35.05 3.26 14.62
CA ILE A 368 35.02 3.78 13.26
C ILE A 368 35.19 5.31 13.30
N PRO A 369 35.76 5.92 12.24
CA PRO A 369 36.01 7.35 12.19
C PRO A 369 34.73 8.17 12.34
N SER A 370 34.91 9.43 12.71
CA SER A 370 33.88 10.47 12.63
C SER A 370 33.35 10.61 11.20
N ILE A 371 32.14 11.14 11.05
CA ILE A 371 31.46 11.31 9.75
C ILE A 371 31.93 12.59 9.06
#